data_AF-A0A1G6N399-F1
#
_entry.id   AF-A0A1G6N399-F1
#
_cell.length_a   1.000
_cell.length_b   1.000
_cell.length_c   1.000
_cell.angle_alpha   90.00
_cell.angle_beta   90.00
_cell.angle_gamma   90.00
#
_symmetry.space_group_name_H-M   'P 1'
#
loop_
_entity.id
_entity.type
_entity.pdbx_description
1 polymer ?
#
loop_
_entity_poly.entity_id
_entity_poly.type
_entity_poly.pdbx_seq_one_letter_code
_entity_poly.pdbx_strand_id
1 'polypeptide(L)'
;MAKRLFLVLLFLCIPAFSYANTIAQCIKQLKEGRISQAIELGKLAVVLHSDNPVSYMCLAGAYAKDGKYNFAKVELQQALILAKSNKLKNDIDKMLISIDNFSSTTKQHTIDNNPENSTDNSTNSGL
;
A
#
# COMPACT_ATOMS: atom_id res chain seq x y z
N MET A 1 3.20 -28.67 13.17
CA MET A 1 2.00 -28.78 12.30
C MET A 1 0.77 -28.06 12.87
N ALA A 2 0.62 -27.91 14.19
CA ALA A 2 -0.56 -27.28 14.83
C ALA A 2 -0.77 -25.78 14.55
N LYS A 3 0.30 -24.99 14.30
CA LYS A 3 0.19 -23.54 14.05
C LYS A 3 -0.57 -23.18 12.77
N ARG A 4 -0.50 -24.01 11.73
CA ARG A 4 -1.22 -23.78 10.46
C ARG A 4 -2.71 -24.16 10.59
N LEU A 5 -3.01 -25.21 11.36
CA LEU A 5 -4.38 -25.63 11.64
C LEU A 5 -5.14 -24.62 12.51
N PHE A 6 -4.46 -23.98 13.47
CA PHE A 6 -5.03 -22.94 14.32
C PHE A 6 -5.42 -21.67 13.55
N LEU A 7 -4.62 -21.27 12.55
CA LEU A 7 -4.95 -20.12 11.70
C LEU A 7 -6.19 -20.39 10.82
N VAL A 8 -6.35 -21.61 10.32
CA VAL A 8 -7.53 -22.01 9.54
C VAL A 8 -8.80 -22.06 10.41
N LEU A 9 -8.68 -22.54 11.65
CA LEU A 9 -9.80 -22.59 12.59
C LEU A 9 -10.23 -21.21 13.10
N LEU A 10 -9.31 -20.24 13.20
CA LEU A 10 -9.63 -18.87 13.59
C LEU A 10 -10.46 -18.12 12.52
N PHE A 11 -10.31 -18.52 11.24
CA PHE A 11 -11.12 -18.01 10.13
C PHE A 11 -12.52 -18.61 10.05
N LEU A 12 -12.78 -19.74 10.72
CA LEU A 12 -14.07 -20.43 10.74
C LEU A 12 -15.06 -19.80 11.73
N CYS A 13 -14.61 -18.90 12.61
CA CYS A 13 -15.39 -18.35 13.71
C CYS A 13 -15.57 -16.83 13.66
N ILE A 14 -15.19 -16.16 12.56
CA ILE A 14 -15.68 -14.81 12.30
C ILE A 14 -17.10 -14.99 11.76
N PRO A 15 -18.13 -14.43 12.41
CA PRO A 15 -19.52 -14.59 11.96
C PRO A 15 -19.59 -14.22 10.48
N ALA A 16 -20.45 -14.92 9.74
CA ALA A 16 -20.75 -14.72 8.33
C ALA A 16 -21.34 -13.31 8.05
N PHE A 17 -20.61 -12.27 8.42
CA PHE A 17 -20.89 -10.86 8.22
C PHE A 17 -20.60 -10.57 6.75
N SER A 18 -21.55 -10.95 5.90
CA SER A 18 -21.67 -10.54 4.50
C SER A 18 -20.34 -10.23 3.80
N TYR A 19 -19.52 -11.27 3.65
CA TYR A 19 -18.25 -11.25 2.91
C TYR A 19 -18.41 -11.01 1.41
N ALA A 20 -19.65 -10.93 0.93
CA ALA A 20 -20.01 -10.82 -0.47
C ALA A 20 -19.40 -9.59 -1.18
N ASN A 21 -18.82 -8.63 -0.45
CA ASN A 21 -18.17 -7.49 -1.09
C ASN A 21 -17.02 -6.84 -0.28
N THR A 22 -16.06 -7.64 0.20
CA THR A 22 -14.86 -7.15 0.93
C THR A 22 -14.10 -6.07 0.15
N ILE A 23 -14.04 -6.19 -1.17
CA ILE A 23 -13.45 -5.18 -2.07
C ILE A 23 -14.17 -3.83 -1.94
N ALA A 24 -15.50 -3.78 -2.04
CA ALA A 24 -16.23 -2.52 -1.91
C ALA A 24 -16.13 -1.92 -0.51
N GLN A 25 -16.08 -2.75 0.52
CA GLN A 25 -15.84 -2.26 1.88
C GLN A 25 -14.44 -1.64 1.98
N CYS A 26 -13.40 -2.28 1.45
CA CYS A 26 -12.05 -1.71 1.41
C CYS A 26 -12.04 -0.34 0.68
N ILE A 27 -12.71 -0.23 -0.48
CA ILE A 27 -12.84 1.04 -1.21
C ILE A 27 -13.59 2.09 -0.38
N LYS A 28 -14.66 1.70 0.33
CA LYS A 28 -15.40 2.59 1.22
C LYS A 28 -14.50 3.12 2.35
N GLN A 29 -13.73 2.25 3.00
CA GLN A 29 -12.80 2.64 4.06
C GLN A 29 -11.71 3.59 3.55
N LEU A 30 -11.20 3.37 2.33
CA LEU A 30 -10.25 4.28 1.67
C LEU A 30 -10.83 5.68 1.49
N LYS A 31 -12.08 5.78 1.03
CA LYS A 31 -12.77 7.07 0.85
C LYS A 31 -13.00 7.79 2.18
N GLU A 32 -13.28 7.03 3.23
CA GLU A 32 -13.51 7.56 4.58
C GLU A 32 -12.20 7.79 5.37
N GLY A 33 -11.04 7.60 4.74
CA GLY A 33 -9.73 7.85 5.36
C GLY A 33 -9.34 6.86 6.46
N ARG A 34 -10.10 5.78 6.66
CA ARG A 34 -9.82 4.75 7.67
C ARG A 34 -8.81 3.73 7.15
N ILE A 35 -7.56 4.17 7.03
CA ILE A 35 -6.49 3.44 6.33
C ILE A 35 -6.23 2.06 6.93
N SER A 36 -6.14 1.94 8.26
CA SER A 36 -5.91 0.63 8.91
C SER A 36 -7.02 -0.38 8.61
N GLN A 37 -8.29 0.05 8.59
CA GLN A 37 -9.42 -0.82 8.25
C GLN A 37 -9.38 -1.21 6.76
N ALA A 38 -9.00 -0.28 5.90
CA ALA A 38 -8.83 -0.55 4.47
C ALA A 38 -7.73 -1.60 4.21
N ILE A 39 -6.61 -1.55 4.95
CA ILE A 39 -5.53 -2.54 4.84
C ILE A 39 -6.04 -3.93 5.21
N GLU A 40 -6.73 -4.07 6.34
CA GLU A 40 -7.22 -5.38 6.79
C GLU A 40 -8.27 -5.95 5.82
N LEU A 41 -9.19 -5.13 5.33
CA LEU A 41 -10.15 -5.54 4.31
C LEU A 41 -9.48 -5.85 2.97
N GLY A 42 -8.43 -5.12 2.59
CA GLY A 42 -7.65 -5.38 1.38
C GLY A 42 -6.92 -6.72 1.44
N LYS A 43 -6.25 -7.03 2.57
CA LYS A 43 -5.62 -8.34 2.80
C LYS A 43 -6.65 -9.46 2.73
N LEU A 44 -7.79 -9.26 3.38
CA LEU A 44 -8.89 -10.23 3.34
C LEU A 44 -9.44 -10.41 1.91
N ALA A 45 -9.60 -9.32 1.16
CA ALA A 45 -10.05 -9.39 -0.24
C ALA A 45 -9.08 -10.20 -1.11
N VAL A 46 -7.77 -10.04 -0.93
CA VAL A 46 -6.75 -10.84 -1.63
C VAL A 46 -6.86 -12.32 -1.27
N VAL A 47 -7.11 -12.65 0.01
CA VAL A 47 -7.30 -14.04 0.44
C VAL A 47 -8.55 -14.67 -0.16
N LEU A 48 -9.68 -13.94 -0.16
CA LEU A 48 -10.96 -14.46 -0.62
C LEU A 48 -11.10 -14.47 -2.15
N HIS A 49 -10.45 -13.54 -2.84
CA HIS A 49 -10.56 -13.30 -4.28
C HIS A 49 -9.17 -13.09 -4.89
N SER A 50 -8.30 -14.10 -4.74
CA SER A 50 -6.89 -14.07 -5.16
C SER A 50 -6.67 -14.06 -6.67
N ASP A 51 -7.72 -14.35 -7.45
CA ASP A 51 -7.74 -14.27 -8.91
C ASP A 51 -8.34 -12.96 -9.43
N ASN A 52 -8.86 -12.12 -8.53
CA ASN A 52 -9.46 -10.84 -8.88
C ASN A 52 -8.42 -9.72 -8.76
N PRO A 53 -8.00 -9.09 -9.86
CA PRO A 53 -7.03 -7.99 -9.84
C PRO A 53 -7.47 -6.80 -8.98
N VAL A 54 -8.78 -6.57 -8.81
CA VAL A 54 -9.30 -5.45 -8.01
C VAL A 54 -9.01 -5.63 -6.51
N SER A 55 -8.90 -6.88 -6.03
CA SER A 55 -8.53 -7.17 -4.64
C SER A 55 -7.14 -6.60 -4.31
N TYR A 56 -6.18 -6.87 -5.20
CA TYR A 56 -4.80 -6.38 -5.09
C TYR A 56 -4.73 -4.87 -5.28
N MET A 57 -5.52 -4.30 -6.20
CA MET A 57 -5.62 -2.83 -6.34
C MET A 57 -6.13 -2.16 -5.05
N CYS A 58 -7.08 -2.78 -4.35
CA CYS A 58 -7.60 -2.21 -3.11
C CYS A 58 -6.54 -2.23 -2.00
N LEU A 59 -5.84 -3.35 -1.83
CA LEU A 59 -4.74 -3.45 -0.88
C LEU A 59 -3.60 -2.48 -1.24
N ALA A 60 -3.26 -2.35 -2.53
CA ALA A 60 -2.29 -1.39 -3.00
C ALA A 60 -2.68 0.06 -2.66
N GLY A 61 -3.94 0.42 -2.86
CA GLY A 61 -4.47 1.74 -2.49
C GLY A 61 -4.37 2.02 -0.99
N ALA A 62 -4.64 1.00 -0.18
CA ALA A 62 -4.50 1.09 1.28
C ALA A 62 -3.04 1.29 1.69
N TYR A 63 -2.11 0.51 1.14
CA TYR A 63 -0.68 0.71 1.39
C TYR A 63 -0.16 2.07 0.89
N ALA A 64 -0.60 2.53 -0.28
CA ALA A 64 -0.19 3.83 -0.80
C ALA A 64 -0.65 4.99 0.09
N LYS A 65 -1.88 4.92 0.62
CA LYS A 65 -2.40 5.91 1.59
C LYS A 65 -1.69 5.86 2.93
N ASP A 66 -1.16 4.71 3.32
CA ASP A 66 -0.34 4.51 4.52
C ASP A 66 1.14 4.90 4.32
N GLY A 67 1.51 5.40 3.14
CA GLY A 67 2.91 5.74 2.79
C GLY A 67 3.80 4.53 2.47
N LYS A 68 3.24 3.32 2.49
CA LYS A 68 3.91 2.05 2.21
C LYS A 68 4.04 1.78 0.70
N TYR A 69 4.69 2.69 -0.01
CA TYR A 69 4.75 2.68 -1.48
C TYR A 69 5.37 1.40 -2.07
N ASN A 70 6.39 0.83 -1.43
CA ASN A 70 7.02 -0.41 -1.91
C ASN A 70 6.03 -1.59 -1.86
N PHE A 71 5.27 -1.73 -0.78
CA PHE A 71 4.24 -2.76 -0.68
C PHE A 71 3.12 -2.51 -1.70
N ALA A 72 2.69 -1.26 -1.87
CA ALA A 72 1.69 -0.91 -2.86
C ALA A 72 2.08 -1.32 -4.29
N LYS A 73 3.35 -1.13 -4.68
CA LYS A 73 3.86 -1.54 -5.99
C LYS A 73 3.80 -3.05 -6.20
N VAL A 74 4.18 -3.84 -5.20
CA VAL A 74 4.14 -5.32 -5.28
C VAL A 74 2.71 -5.79 -5.54
N GLU A 75 1.73 -5.22 -4.82
CA GLU A 75 0.32 -5.57 -5.01
C GLU A 75 -0.18 -5.14 -6.40
N LEU A 76 0.21 -3.96 -6.91
CA LEU A 76 -0.16 -3.55 -8.28
C LEU A 76 0.46 -4.42 -9.37
N GLN A 77 1.69 -4.90 -9.17
CA GLN A 77 2.31 -5.85 -10.10
C GLN A 77 1.50 -7.15 -10.16
N GLN A 78 1.04 -7.64 -9.00
CA GLN A 78 0.16 -8.80 -8.95
C GLN A 78 -1.20 -8.54 -9.63
N ALA A 79 -1.78 -7.35 -9.43
CA ALA A 79 -2.98 -6.93 -10.13
C ALA A 79 -2.78 -6.91 -11.66
N LEU A 80 -1.62 -6.44 -12.13
CA LEU A 80 -1.29 -6.35 -13.56
C LEU A 80 -1.18 -7.73 -14.22
N ILE A 81 -0.59 -8.70 -13.52
CA ILE A 81 -0.50 -10.10 -13.96
C ILE A 81 -1.90 -10.70 -14.17
N LEU A 82 -2.84 -10.39 -13.28
CA LEU A 82 -4.21 -10.92 -13.32
C LEU A 82 -5.16 -10.14 -14.24
N ALA A 83 -4.78 -8.94 -14.66
CA ALA A 83 -5.64 -8.07 -15.45
C ALA A 83 -5.87 -8.61 -16.87
N LYS A 84 -7.12 -8.91 -17.19
CA LYS A 84 -7.53 -9.45 -18.50
C LYS A 84 -7.80 -8.39 -19.56
N SER A 85 -8.10 -7.15 -19.16
CA SER A 85 -8.48 -6.07 -20.09
C SER A 85 -7.45 -4.94 -20.12
N ASN A 86 -7.24 -4.35 -21.30
CA ASN A 86 -6.35 -3.20 -21.47
C ASN A 86 -6.82 -1.99 -20.66
N LYS A 87 -8.14 -1.80 -20.51
CA LYS A 87 -8.69 -0.76 -19.64
C LYS A 87 -8.18 -0.92 -18.21
N LEU A 88 -8.26 -2.14 -17.66
CA LEU A 88 -7.83 -2.39 -16.29
C LEU A 88 -6.32 -2.25 -16.14
N LYS A 89 -5.54 -2.73 -17.11
CA LYS A 89 -4.08 -2.54 -17.14
C LYS A 89 -3.72 -1.04 -17.10
N ASN A 90 -4.37 -0.23 -17.93
CA ASN A 90 -4.16 1.22 -17.93
C ASN A 90 -4.54 1.87 -16.60
N ASP A 91 -5.61 1.40 -15.94
CA ASP A 91 -6.03 1.90 -14.63
C ASP A 91 -4.98 1.55 -13.55
N ILE A 92 -4.38 0.34 -13.61
CA ILE A 92 -3.28 -0.09 -12.76
C ILE A 92 -1.99 0.72 -13.02
N ASP A 93 -1.63 0.92 -14.28
CA ASP A 93 -0.43 1.67 -14.67
C ASP A 93 -0.47 3.12 -14.19
N LYS A 94 -1.63 3.78 -14.30
CA LYS A 94 -1.84 5.12 -13.73
C LYS A 94 -1.60 5.17 -12.23
N MET A 95 -2.04 4.13 -11.51
CA MET A 95 -1.85 4.03 -10.07
C MET A 95 -0.37 3.82 -9.72
N LEU A 96 0.34 3.01 -10.51
CA LEU A 96 1.77 2.76 -10.35
C LEU A 96 2.58 4.06 -10.55
N ILE A 97 2.30 4.80 -11.64
CA ILE A 97 2.92 6.11 -11.91
C ILE A 97 2.65 7.09 -10.77
N SER A 98 1.42 7.12 -10.26
CA SER A 98 1.06 7.99 -9.14
C SER A 98 1.90 7.66 -7.89
N ILE A 99 2.03 6.38 -7.56
CA ILE A 99 2.85 5.91 -6.43
C ILE A 99 4.33 6.24 -6.63
N ASP A 100 4.86 6.11 -7.85
CA ASP A 100 6.25 6.47 -8.16
C ASP A 100 6.51 7.96 -7.90
N ASN A 101 5.58 8.82 -8.32
CA ASN A 101 5.68 10.27 -8.10
C ASN A 101 5.61 10.64 -6.60
N PHE A 102 4.78 9.96 -5.80
CA PHE A 102 4.74 10.21 -4.34
C PHE A 102 5.95 9.61 -3.61
N SER A 103 6.47 8.49 -4.09
CA SER A 103 7.66 7.88 -3.51
C SER A 103 8.93 8.70 -3.76
N SER A 104 9.04 9.37 -4.91
CA SER A 104 10.21 10.20 -5.23
C SER A 104 10.23 11.50 -4.43
N THR A 105 9.08 12.16 -4.25
CA THR A 105 8.96 13.38 -3.43
C THR A 105 9.26 13.14 -1.96
N THR A 106 8.83 11.99 -1.41
CA THR A 106 9.10 11.62 0.00
C THR A 106 10.60 11.37 0.24
N LYS A 107 11.33 10.84 -0.76
CA LYS A 107 12.78 10.61 -0.67
C LYS A 107 13.58 11.91 -0.73
N GLN A 108 13.12 12.92 -1.47
CA GLN A 108 13.81 14.22 -1.53
C GLN A 108 13.68 14.98 -0.20
N HIS A 109 12.51 14.95 0.44
CA HIS A 109 12.29 15.64 1.72
C HIS A 109 13.07 15.04 2.91
N THR A 110 13.58 13.81 2.81
CA THR A 110 14.41 13.19 3.86
C THR A 110 15.90 13.48 3.72
N ILE A 111 16.34 14.10 2.62
CA ILE A 111 17.76 14.46 2.39
C ILE A 111 18.05 15.89 2.87
N ASP A 112 17.05 16.76 3.01
CA ASP A 112 17.24 18.19 3.29
C ASP A 112 17.23 18.58 4.78
N ASN A 113 17.08 17.63 5.72
CA ASN A 113 17.07 17.93 7.17
C ASN A 113 18.16 17.16 7.93
N ASN A 114 19.43 17.41 7.59
CA ASN A 114 20.55 17.19 8.51
C ASN A 114 21.14 18.53 8.95
N PRO A 115 20.75 19.09 10.12
CA PRO A 115 21.41 20.25 10.69
C PRO A 115 22.61 19.80 11.54
N GLU A 116 23.68 19.32 10.90
CA GLU A 116 25.00 19.20 11.56
C GLU A 116 26.11 19.60 10.59
N ASN A 117 26.42 20.89 10.61
CA ASN A 117 27.75 21.44 10.95
C ASN A 117 28.13 22.65 10.08
N SER A 118 27.52 23.79 10.38
CA SER A 118 28.15 25.10 10.16
C SER A 118 28.64 25.63 11.51
N THR A 119 29.94 25.59 11.73
CA THR A 119 30.81 26.29 12.73
C THR A 119 32.09 25.45 12.77
N ASP A 120 33.33 25.88 12.59
CA ASP A 120 34.08 27.12 12.44
C ASP A 120 35.34 26.70 11.62
N ASN A 121 36.17 27.50 10.97
CA ASN A 121 36.57 28.88 11.16
C ASN A 121 37.08 29.45 9.81
N SER A 122 36.80 30.72 9.57
CA SER A 122 37.64 31.58 8.75
C SER A 122 37.92 32.80 9.61
N THR A 123 39.13 32.87 10.16
CA THR A 123 39.78 34.10 10.63
C THR A 123 41.19 34.03 10.08
N ASN A 124 41.39 34.62 8.90
CA ASN A 124 41.91 35.96 8.69
C ASN A 124 43.36 36.13 9.17
N SER A 125 44.23 36.19 8.18
CA SER A 125 45.53 36.85 8.11
C SER A 125 45.66 38.15 8.92
N GLY A 126 46.76 38.28 9.66
CA GLY A 126 47.23 39.55 10.20
C GLY A 126 48.45 39.39 11.12
N LEU A 127 49.58 39.95 10.65
CA LEU A 127 50.92 40.10 11.25
C LEU A 127 51.93 38.95 11.06
#